data_AF-A0A1I2XXZ9-F1
#
_entry.id   AF-A0A1I2XXZ9-F1
#
_cell.length_a   1.000
_cell.length_b   1.000
_cell.length_c   1.000
_cell.angle_alpha   90.00
_cell.angle_beta   90.00
_cell.angle_gamma   90.00
#
_symmetry.space_group_name_H-M   'P 1'
#
loop_
_entity.id
_entity.type
_entity.pdbx_description
1 polymer ?
#
loop_
_entity_poly.entity_id
_entity_poly.type
_entity_poly.pdbx_seq_one_letter_code
_entity_poly.pdbx_strand_id
1 'polypeptide(L)'
;MTNAENSDNGRQGLSYYPWWLDNLADDVTLEGAAMNGTARGAEAVRAIVVKARELYEFQDFSFTGDFGDNGFLEIYDASVLGEPMKVVVTVTRNAVGQAQELAVLHRPRNTLLLFSREMNKKFAGTPLAEHFLADES
;
A
#
# COMPACT_ATOMS: atom_id res chain seq x y z
N MET A 1 -6.58 39.19 17.64
CA MET A 1 -5.52 38.25 18.05
C MET A 1 -6.16 37.25 18.98
N THR A 2 -6.37 36.03 18.49
CA THR A 2 -6.63 34.85 19.31
C THR A 2 -6.15 33.65 18.50
N ASN A 3 -5.38 32.83 19.18
CA ASN A 3 -4.34 31.95 18.64
C ASN A 3 -4.87 30.85 17.72
N ALA A 4 -4.10 30.59 16.66
CA ALA A 4 -4.16 29.35 15.92
C ALA A 4 -3.84 28.20 16.88
N GLU A 5 -4.86 27.37 17.13
CA GLU A 5 -4.65 26.05 17.72
C GLU A 5 -3.91 25.22 16.68
N ASN A 6 -2.60 25.17 16.89
CA ASN A 6 -1.70 24.22 16.26
C ASN A 6 -2.09 22.82 16.81
N SER A 7 -3.12 22.21 16.23
CA SER A 7 -3.37 20.79 16.41
C SER A 7 -2.27 20.06 15.67
N ASP A 8 -1.17 19.81 16.38
CA ASP A 8 -0.22 18.76 16.09
C ASP A 8 -1.00 17.43 16.15
N ASN A 9 -1.77 17.14 15.09
CA ASN A 9 -2.33 15.83 14.84
C ASN A 9 -1.11 14.94 14.63
N GLY A 10 -0.65 14.34 15.73
CA GLY A 10 0.49 13.45 15.77
C GLY A 10 0.31 12.42 14.66
N ARG A 11 1.01 12.66 13.55
CA ARG A 11 1.03 11.76 12.40
C ARG A 11 1.39 10.42 12.97
N GLN A 12 0.45 9.47 12.94
CA GLN A 12 0.73 8.14 13.44
C GLN A 12 1.96 7.65 12.67
N GLY A 13 3.06 7.45 13.40
CA GLY A 13 4.24 6.83 12.84
C GLY A 13 3.88 5.44 12.30
N LEU A 14 4.81 4.81 11.58
CA LEU A 14 4.65 3.50 10.94
C LEU A 14 4.42 2.31 11.92
N SER A 15 3.93 2.53 13.14
CA SER A 15 3.65 1.51 14.17
C SER A 15 2.51 0.57 13.79
N TYR A 16 1.60 0.99 12.92
CA TYR A 16 0.54 0.13 12.40
C TYR A 16 1.12 -0.98 11.52
N TYR A 17 0.95 -2.25 11.91
CA TYR A 17 1.26 -3.40 11.07
C TYR A 17 -0.03 -4.19 10.78
N PRO A 18 -0.42 -4.36 9.50
CA PRO A 18 -1.65 -5.05 9.17
C PRO A 18 -1.55 -6.54 9.45
N TRP A 19 -2.50 -7.07 10.23
CA TRP A 19 -2.52 -8.47 10.64
C TRP A 19 -2.51 -9.44 9.44
N TRP A 20 -3.13 -9.05 8.32
CA TRP A 20 -3.27 -9.88 7.14
C TRP A 20 -1.94 -10.10 6.41
N LEU A 21 -0.93 -9.25 6.63
CA LEU A 21 0.37 -9.38 5.96
C LEU A 21 1.17 -10.59 6.48
N ASP A 22 0.93 -10.99 7.73
CA ASP A 22 1.43 -12.25 8.31
C ASP A 22 0.50 -13.45 8.07
N ASN A 23 -0.66 -13.25 7.44
CA ASN A 23 -1.65 -14.29 7.17
C ASN A 23 -2.07 -14.36 5.69
N LEU A 24 -1.08 -14.30 4.79
CA LEU A 24 -1.30 -14.45 3.34
C LEU A 24 -1.55 -15.92 2.98
N ALA A 25 -2.46 -16.16 2.03
CA ALA A 25 -2.57 -17.46 1.38
C ALA A 25 -1.34 -17.71 0.49
N ASP A 26 -0.95 -18.98 0.29
CA ASP A 26 0.23 -19.32 -0.52
C ASP A 26 0.12 -18.80 -1.96
N ASP A 27 -1.09 -18.78 -2.52
CA ASP A 27 -1.44 -18.33 -3.88
C ASP A 27 -2.09 -16.93 -3.91
N VAL A 28 -1.88 -16.11 -2.87
CA VAL A 28 -2.40 -14.74 -2.79
C VAL A 28 -2.05 -13.92 -4.03
N THR A 29 -2.97 -13.05 -4.45
CA THR A 29 -2.76 -12.09 -5.54
C THR A 29 -2.73 -10.66 -5.02
N LEU A 30 -1.96 -9.82 -5.71
CA LEU A 30 -1.93 -8.38 -5.48
C LEU A 30 -2.04 -7.64 -6.81
N GLU A 31 -3.02 -6.75 -6.87
CA GLU A 31 -3.21 -5.78 -7.94
C GLU A 31 -3.14 -4.37 -7.36
N GLY A 32 -2.57 -3.45 -8.12
CA GLY A 32 -2.49 -2.06 -7.70
C GLY A 32 -2.52 -1.12 -8.90
N ALA A 33 -3.12 0.05 -8.72
CA ALA A 33 -3.16 1.05 -9.79
C ALA A 33 -1.74 1.53 -10.21
N ALA A 34 -0.75 1.37 -9.32
CA ALA A 34 0.66 1.63 -9.61
C ALA A 34 1.39 0.47 -10.30
N MET A 35 0.73 -0.67 -10.53
CA MET A 35 1.35 -1.90 -11.01
C MET A 35 0.98 -2.25 -12.47
N ASN A 36 1.92 -2.90 -13.17
CA ASN A 36 1.71 -3.64 -14.40
C ASN A 36 1.36 -5.09 -14.05
N GLY A 37 0.12 -5.50 -14.36
CA GLY A 37 -0.36 -6.86 -14.12
C GLY A 37 -0.55 -7.20 -12.64
N THR A 38 -0.57 -8.51 -12.35
CA THR A 38 -0.91 -9.07 -11.04
C THR A 38 0.30 -9.81 -10.47
N ALA A 39 0.73 -9.44 -9.25
CA ALA A 39 1.72 -10.22 -8.51
C ALA A 39 1.03 -11.44 -7.86
N ARG A 40 1.74 -12.57 -7.79
CA ARG A 40 1.21 -13.84 -7.27
C ARG A 40 2.17 -14.50 -6.30
N GLY A 41 1.62 -15.07 -5.23
CA GLY A 41 2.34 -15.81 -4.21
C GLY A 41 2.70 -14.96 -3.00
N ALA A 42 2.65 -15.59 -1.82
CA ALA A 42 2.85 -14.92 -0.52
C ALA A 42 4.17 -14.14 -0.42
N GLU A 43 5.26 -14.69 -0.96
CA GLU A 43 6.57 -14.04 -0.94
C GLU A 43 6.58 -12.72 -1.74
N ALA A 44 6.12 -12.77 -3.00
CA ALA A 44 6.08 -11.61 -3.87
C ALA A 44 5.16 -10.52 -3.32
N VAL A 45 3.96 -10.90 -2.87
CA VAL A 45 2.98 -9.97 -2.30
C VAL A 45 3.53 -9.32 -1.03
N ARG A 46 4.11 -10.10 -0.10
CA ARG A 46 4.75 -9.55 1.10
C ARG A 46 5.86 -8.57 0.73
N ALA A 47 6.76 -8.96 -0.17
CA ALA A 47 7.89 -8.12 -0.57
C ALA A 47 7.41 -6.77 -1.10
N ILE A 48 6.39 -6.76 -1.98
CA ILE A 48 5.80 -5.54 -2.53
C ILE A 48 5.20 -4.68 -1.42
N VAL A 49 4.36 -5.24 -0.54
CA VAL A 49 3.69 -4.47 0.52
C VAL A 49 4.71 -3.87 1.50
N VAL A 50 5.72 -4.65 1.89
CA VAL A 50 6.79 -4.15 2.78
C VAL A 50 7.56 -3.00 2.13
N LYS A 51 7.95 -3.14 0.85
CA LYS A 51 8.65 -2.08 0.13
C LYS A 51 7.80 -0.83 -0.11
N ALA A 52 6.51 -0.99 -0.40
CA ALA A 52 5.57 0.12 -0.51
C ALA A 52 5.54 0.96 0.78
N ARG A 53 5.48 0.29 1.94
CA ARG A 53 5.44 0.94 3.25
C ARG A 53 6.73 1.67 3.62
N GLU A 54 7.89 1.21 3.12
CA GLU A 54 9.17 1.93 3.27
C GLU A 54 9.19 3.27 2.52
N LEU A 55 8.34 3.46 1.50
CA LEU A 55 8.28 4.70 0.73
C LEU A 55 7.36 5.77 1.35
N TYR A 56 6.44 5.36 2.23
CA TYR A 56 5.55 6.31 2.89
C TYR A 56 6.27 7.03 4.02
N GLU A 57 6.21 8.36 4.01
CA GLU A 57 6.75 9.17 5.10
C GLU A 57 5.87 9.08 6.37
N PHE A 58 4.57 8.85 6.18
CA PHE A 58 3.58 8.58 7.22
C PHE A 58 2.39 7.79 6.66
N GLN A 59 1.58 7.23 7.56
CA GLN A 59 0.27 6.65 7.22
C GLN A 59 -0.77 7.09 8.25
N ASP A 60 -1.65 8.01 7.87
CA ASP A 60 -2.73 8.50 8.73
C ASP A 60 -4.05 7.82 8.37
N PHE A 61 -4.44 6.83 9.18
CA PHE A 61 -5.60 5.97 8.89
C PHE A 61 -6.91 6.63 9.29
N SER A 62 -7.75 6.89 8.30
CA SER A 62 -9.16 7.25 8.48
C SER A 62 -10.07 6.04 8.73
N PHE A 63 -9.65 4.85 8.29
CA PHE A 63 -10.32 3.59 8.54
C PHE A 63 -9.34 2.41 8.47
N THR A 64 -9.50 1.46 9.38
CA THR A 64 -8.86 0.14 9.34
C THR A 64 -9.79 -0.86 10.02
N GLY A 65 -10.27 -1.87 9.30
CA GLY A 65 -11.19 -2.84 9.88
C GLY A 65 -11.82 -3.79 8.88
N ASP A 66 -12.61 -4.71 9.43
CA ASP A 66 -13.39 -5.67 8.66
C ASP A 66 -14.46 -4.97 7.82
N PHE A 67 -14.71 -5.47 6.61
CA PHE A 67 -15.84 -5.05 5.77
C PHE A 67 -16.48 -6.27 5.09
N GLY A 68 -17.82 -6.31 5.06
CA GLY A 68 -18.55 -7.48 4.58
C GLY A 68 -18.19 -8.75 5.37
N ASP A 69 -18.44 -9.92 4.79
CA ASP A 69 -18.26 -11.20 5.48
C ASP A 69 -16.79 -11.65 5.53
N ASN A 70 -16.02 -11.35 4.48
CA ASN A 70 -14.64 -11.83 4.30
C ASN A 70 -13.63 -10.72 3.96
N GLY A 71 -14.00 -9.45 4.08
CA GLY A 71 -13.20 -8.33 3.63
C GLY A 71 -12.44 -7.63 4.76
N PHE A 72 -11.31 -7.00 4.42
CA PHE A 72 -10.62 -6.01 5.26
C PHE A 72 -10.35 -4.76 4.42
N LEU A 73 -10.55 -3.58 5.00
CA LEU A 73 -10.40 -2.30 4.32
C LEU A 73 -9.48 -1.40 5.12
N GLU A 74 -8.57 -0.76 4.42
CA GLU A 74 -7.73 0.32 4.94
C GLU A 74 -7.92 1.56 4.07
N ILE A 75 -8.11 2.71 4.71
CA ILE A 75 -8.16 4.00 4.04
C ILE A 75 -7.29 4.97 4.82
N TYR A 76 -6.21 5.43 4.20
CA TYR A 76 -5.25 6.33 4.85
C TYR A 76 -4.71 7.39 3.90
N ASP A 77 -4.23 8.48 4.48
CA ASP A 77 -3.45 9.49 3.81
C ASP A 77 -1.96 9.24 4.07
N ALA A 78 -1.12 9.56 3.09
CA ALA A 78 0.33 9.34 3.10
C ALA A 78 1.03 10.42 2.24
N SER A 79 2.35 10.40 2.23
CA SER A 79 3.17 11.12 1.25
C SER A 79 4.35 10.28 0.79
N VAL A 80 4.85 10.58 -0.41
CA VAL A 80 6.05 10.00 -1.00
C VAL A 80 6.88 11.14 -1.57
N LEU A 81 8.11 11.34 -1.06
CA LEU A 81 9.00 12.42 -1.47
C LEU A 81 8.34 13.81 -1.37
N GLY A 82 7.61 14.06 -0.29
CA GLY A 82 6.85 15.29 -0.04
C GLY A 82 5.53 15.42 -0.81
N GLU A 83 5.23 14.54 -1.78
CA GLU A 83 3.99 14.59 -2.56
C GLU A 83 2.86 13.84 -1.84
N PRO A 84 1.68 14.47 -1.65
CA PRO A 84 0.57 13.86 -0.91
C PRO A 84 -0.11 12.77 -1.74
N MET A 85 -0.62 11.76 -1.03
CA MET A 85 -1.33 10.62 -1.59
C MET A 85 -2.41 10.11 -0.64
N LYS A 86 -3.54 9.67 -1.19
CA LYS A 86 -4.52 8.84 -0.49
C LYS A 86 -4.44 7.41 -0.99
N VAL A 87 -4.52 6.46 -0.06
CA VAL A 87 -4.45 5.04 -0.34
C VAL A 87 -5.71 4.34 0.16
N VAL A 88 -6.20 3.40 -0.65
CA VAL A 88 -7.25 2.46 -0.26
C VAL A 88 -6.73 1.05 -0.52
N VAL A 89 -6.75 0.20 0.49
CA VAL A 89 -6.39 -1.22 0.38
C VAL A 89 -7.64 -2.04 0.67
N THR A 90 -7.99 -2.95 -0.22
CA THR A 90 -8.99 -3.98 0.03
C THR A 90 -8.33 -5.34 0.07
N VAL A 91 -8.68 -6.14 1.06
CA VAL A 91 -8.24 -7.52 1.19
C VAL A 91 -9.47 -8.42 1.25
N THR A 92 -9.54 -9.41 0.36
CA THR A 92 -10.53 -10.49 0.44
C THR A 92 -9.86 -11.72 1.05
N ARG A 93 -10.53 -12.35 2.03
CA ARG A 93 -10.06 -13.58 2.66
C ARG A 93 -10.63 -14.81 1.98
N ASN A 94 -9.86 -15.89 1.95
CA ASN A 94 -10.37 -17.21 1.59
C ASN A 94 -11.18 -17.84 2.74
N ALA A 95 -11.72 -19.04 2.50
CA ALA A 95 -12.60 -19.74 3.45
C ALA A 95 -11.94 -20.10 4.80
N VAL A 96 -10.61 -20.13 4.87
CA VAL A 96 -9.86 -20.36 6.12
C VAL A 96 -9.37 -19.07 6.78
N GLY A 97 -9.77 -17.91 6.26
CA GLY A 97 -9.48 -16.60 6.83
C GLY A 97 -8.14 -15.98 6.42
N GLN A 98 -7.42 -16.57 5.46
CA GLN A 98 -6.16 -16.02 4.94
C GLN A 98 -6.44 -14.97 3.85
N ALA A 99 -5.59 -13.95 3.77
CA ALA A 99 -5.67 -12.94 2.70
C ALA A 99 -5.33 -13.57 1.34
N GLN A 100 -6.29 -13.50 0.41
CA GLN A 100 -6.26 -14.19 -0.88
C GLN A 100 -6.16 -13.23 -2.06
N GLU A 101 -6.84 -12.09 -1.98
CA GLU A 101 -6.88 -11.09 -3.06
C GLU A 101 -6.71 -9.71 -2.46
N LEU A 102 -5.68 -9.00 -2.92
CA LEU A 102 -5.41 -7.62 -2.50
C LEU A 102 -5.59 -6.71 -3.71
N ALA A 103 -6.29 -5.60 -3.50
CA ALA A 103 -6.31 -4.49 -4.46
C ALA A 103 -5.93 -3.19 -3.77
N VAL A 104 -5.05 -2.40 -4.41
CA VAL A 104 -4.56 -1.13 -3.87
C VAL A 104 -4.80 0.02 -4.84
N LEU A 105 -5.49 1.04 -4.37
CA LEU A 105 -5.65 2.30 -5.08
C LEU A 105 -4.74 3.36 -4.47
N HIS A 106 -3.93 4.00 -5.31
CA HIS A 106 -3.19 5.22 -4.98
C HIS A 106 -3.76 6.39 -5.78
N ARG A 107 -3.96 7.55 -5.14
CA ARG A 107 -4.39 8.78 -5.83
C ARG A 107 -3.77 10.02 -5.17
N PRO A 108 -3.51 11.12 -5.90
CA PRO A 108 -3.80 11.37 -7.32
C PRO A 108 -2.83 10.67 -8.29
N ARG A 109 -3.13 10.71 -9.59
CA ARG A 109 -2.39 9.97 -10.64
C ARG A 109 -0.91 10.37 -10.71
N ASN A 110 -0.57 11.64 -10.57
CA ASN A 110 0.83 12.11 -10.60
C ASN A 110 1.66 11.48 -9.46
N THR A 111 1.16 11.50 -8.22
CA THR A 111 1.86 10.87 -7.09
C THR A 111 1.89 9.35 -7.22
N LEU A 112 0.83 8.73 -7.77
CA LEU A 112 0.83 7.30 -8.11
C LEU A 112 1.95 6.94 -9.10
N LEU A 113 2.15 7.75 -10.15
CA LEU A 113 3.20 7.51 -11.15
C LEU A 113 4.59 7.68 -10.54
N LEU A 114 4.77 8.67 -9.65
CA LEU A 114 6.00 8.83 -8.85
C LEU A 114 6.25 7.59 -7.99
N PHE A 115 5.26 7.16 -7.21
CA PHE A 115 5.35 5.97 -6.37
C PHE A 115 5.71 4.70 -7.16
N SER A 116 5.09 4.51 -8.35
CA SER A 116 5.41 3.38 -9.22
C SER A 116 6.90 3.38 -9.62
N ARG A 117 7.46 4.53 -10.02
CA ARG A 117 8.89 4.62 -10.38
C ARG A 117 9.83 4.36 -9.20
N GLU A 118 9.48 4.85 -8.02
CA GLU A 118 10.26 4.57 -6.81
C GLU A 118 10.21 3.09 -6.42
N MET A 119 9.07 2.42 -6.61
CA MET A 119 8.95 0.96 -6.44
C MET A 119 9.83 0.19 -7.44
N ASN A 120 9.85 0.61 -8.72
CA ASN A 120 10.73 0.02 -9.72
C ASN A 120 12.21 0.11 -9.29
N LYS A 121 12.66 1.28 -8.83
CA LYS A 121 14.03 1.49 -8.31
C LYS A 121 14.34 0.60 -7.12
N LYS A 122 13.41 0.44 -6.18
CA LYS A 122 13.56 -0.44 -5.00
C LYS A 122 13.71 -1.91 -5.37
N PHE A 123 13.13 -2.33 -6.50
CA PHE A 123 13.19 -3.70 -6.99
C PHE A 123 14.19 -3.90 -8.14
N ALA A 124 15.03 -2.91 -8.44
CA ALA A 124 16.00 -2.98 -9.54
C ALA A 124 16.85 -4.26 -9.45
N GLY A 125 16.93 -5.01 -10.57
CA GLY A 125 17.63 -6.28 -10.64
C GLY A 125 16.82 -7.50 -10.16
N THR A 126 15.53 -7.32 -9.81
CA THR A 126 14.62 -8.42 -9.45
C THR A 126 13.45 -8.51 -10.44
N PRO A 127 12.81 -9.69 -10.60
CA PRO A 127 11.61 -9.82 -11.43
C PRO A 127 10.44 -8.92 -10.98
N LEU A 128 10.40 -8.53 -9.71
CA LEU A 128 9.33 -7.67 -9.17
C LEU A 128 9.36 -6.26 -9.75
N ALA A 129 10.49 -5.80 -10.31
CA ALA A 129 10.57 -4.50 -10.97
C ALA A 129 9.64 -4.41 -12.20
N GLU A 130 9.36 -5.53 -12.88
CA GLU A 130 8.50 -5.58 -14.06
C GLU A 130 7.05 -5.17 -13.77
N HIS A 131 6.64 -5.30 -12.50
CA HIS A 131 5.35 -4.79 -12.05
C HIS A 131 5.29 -3.27 -11.95
N PHE A 132 6.37 -2.51 -12.12
CA PHE A 132 6.36 -1.08 -11.86
C PHE A 132 6.96 -0.28 -13.02
N LEU A 133 6.54 0.98 -13.16
CA LEU A 133 7.02 1.85 -14.23
C LEU A 133 8.52 2.12 -14.06
N ALA A 134 9.29 1.88 -15.12
CA ALA A 134 10.65 2.40 -15.20
C ALA A 134 10.64 3.94 -15.37
N ASP A 135 11.76 4.60 -15.07
CA ASP A 135 11.97 5.97 -15.52
C ASP A 135 11.91 5.99 -17.05
N GLU A 136 11.22 6.98 -17.62
CA GLU A 136 11.22 7.18 -19.08
C GLU A 136 12.65 7.49 -19.52
N SER A 137 13.15 6.72 -20.49
CA SER A 137 14.42 6.97 -21.18
C SER A 137 14.35 8.18 -22.09
#